data_AF-A0A1T3BJD6-F1
#
_entry.id   AF-A0A1T3BJD6-F1
#
_cell.length_a   1.000
_cell.length_b   1.000
_cell.length_c   1.000
_cell.angle_alpha   90.00
_cell.angle_beta   90.00
_cell.angle_gamma   90.00
#
_symmetry.space_group_name_H-M   'P 1'
#
loop_
_entity.id
_entity.type
_entity.pdbx_description
1 polymer ?
#
loop_
_entity_poly.entity_id
_entity_poly.type
_entity_poly.pdbx_seq_one_letter_code
_entity_poly.pdbx_strand_id
1 'polypeptide(L)'
;MFKTHKVEIEWAGRPLILETGKIARQADGAVIATYGETIVLATVVSAKNPKPDQDFFPLTVNYQEKTYAVGKIPGGYFKRESRPSENETLISRLIDRPIRPLFVDGYKNDTQVIASVIQHDLENNPDILAMIASSAALTLSGIPFRSYCWCKSWLL
;
A
#
# COMPACT_ATOMS: atom_id res chain seq x y z
N MET A 1 -25.44 5.08 6.17
CA MET A 1 -24.77 5.58 4.94
C MET A 1 -23.31 5.89 5.28
N PHE A 2 -22.36 5.42 4.49
CA PHE A 2 -20.95 5.42 4.88
C PHE A 2 -20.25 6.73 4.50
N LYS A 3 -19.42 7.26 5.40
CA LYS A 3 -18.59 8.44 5.12
C LYS A 3 -17.37 8.01 4.31
N THR A 4 -17.31 8.46 3.07
CA THR A 4 -16.13 8.35 2.20
C THR A 4 -15.35 9.65 2.32
N HIS A 5 -14.04 9.54 2.47
CA HIS A 5 -13.15 10.70 2.46
C HIS A 5 -12.30 10.63 1.19
N LYS A 6 -12.31 11.71 0.41
CA LYS A 6 -11.57 11.86 -0.82
C LYS A 6 -10.74 13.13 -0.72
N VAL A 7 -9.45 13.02 -1.01
CA VAL A 7 -8.55 14.16 -1.13
C VAL A 7 -7.96 14.13 -2.54
N GLU A 8 -8.00 15.28 -3.20
CA GLU A 8 -7.46 15.48 -4.54
C GLU A 8 -6.32 16.49 -4.44
N ILE A 9 -5.19 16.17 -5.07
CA ILE A 9 -3.99 16.99 -5.10
C ILE A 9 -3.49 17.00 -6.53
N GLU A 10 -3.14 18.18 -7.07
CA GLU A 10 -2.43 18.23 -8.33
C GLU A 10 -0.95 17.91 -8.11
N TRP A 11 -0.46 16.86 -8.75
CA TRP A 11 0.93 16.45 -8.66
C TRP A 11 1.50 16.29 -10.05
N ALA A 12 2.57 17.04 -10.34
CA ALA A 12 3.24 17.06 -11.65
C ALA A 12 2.28 17.23 -12.86
N GLY A 13 1.22 18.03 -12.68
CA GLY A 13 0.25 18.33 -13.74
C GLY A 13 -0.84 17.26 -13.96
N ARG A 14 -0.93 16.24 -13.08
CA ARG A 14 -2.02 15.25 -13.09
C ARG A 14 -2.69 15.19 -11.70
N PRO A 15 -3.99 14.89 -11.62
CA PRO A 15 -4.67 14.75 -10.33
C PRO A 15 -4.27 13.44 -9.66
N LEU A 16 -3.71 13.54 -8.46
CA LEU A 16 -3.53 12.46 -7.50
C LEU A 16 -4.72 12.46 -6.53
N ILE A 17 -5.42 11.34 -6.48
CA ILE A 17 -6.62 11.16 -5.67
C ILE A 17 -6.37 10.08 -4.64
N LEU A 18 -6.67 10.37 -3.38
CA LEU A 18 -6.64 9.41 -2.27
C LEU A 18 -8.04 9.25 -1.69
N GLU A 19 -8.59 8.04 -1.77
CA GLU A 19 -9.91 7.69 -1.27
C GLU A 19 -9.82 6.67 -0.13
N THR A 20 -10.61 6.87 0.92
CA THR A 20 -10.76 5.91 2.02
C THR A 20 -12.21 5.76 2.47
N GLY A 21 -12.50 4.64 3.14
CA GLY A 21 -13.83 4.37 3.72
C GLY A 21 -14.84 3.73 2.76
N LYS A 22 -14.48 3.49 1.49
CA LYS A 22 -15.34 2.78 0.51
C LYS A 22 -15.02 1.29 0.42
N ILE A 23 -13.75 0.91 0.35
CA ILE A 23 -13.28 -0.47 0.13
C ILE A 23 -12.44 -0.95 1.33
N ALA A 24 -12.43 -2.26 1.59
CA ALA A 24 -11.57 -2.94 2.56
C ALA A 24 -11.62 -2.38 4.00
N ARG A 25 -12.81 -2.05 4.49
CA ARG A 25 -13.03 -1.40 5.80
C ARG A 25 -12.78 -2.28 7.02
N GLN A 26 -12.56 -3.58 6.83
CA GLN A 26 -12.16 -4.49 7.88
C GLN A 26 -10.65 -4.44 8.15
N ALA A 27 -9.87 -3.90 7.21
CA ALA A 27 -8.48 -3.59 7.46
C ALA A 27 -8.39 -2.38 8.41
N ASP A 28 -7.32 -2.31 9.19
CA ASP A 28 -7.09 -1.19 10.10
C ASP A 28 -6.90 0.11 9.30
N GLY A 29 -6.23 0.02 8.15
CA GLY A 29 -6.14 1.11 7.17
C GLY A 29 -6.37 0.62 5.75
N ALA A 30 -7.13 1.37 4.95
CA ALA A 30 -7.35 1.09 3.54
C ALA A 30 -7.43 2.39 2.74
N VAL A 31 -6.62 2.49 1.68
CA VAL A 31 -6.57 3.65 0.79
C VAL A 31 -6.54 3.18 -0.66
N ILE A 32 -7.38 3.79 -1.49
CA ILE A 32 -7.29 3.71 -2.93
C ILE A 32 -6.59 4.96 -3.40
N ALA A 33 -5.46 4.80 -4.07
CA ALA A 33 -4.77 5.88 -4.73
C ALA A 33 -5.00 5.80 -6.24
N THR A 34 -5.33 6.93 -6.84
CA THR A 34 -5.51 7.06 -8.29
C THR A 34 -4.64 8.19 -8.79
N TYR A 35 -3.86 7.93 -9.83
CA TYR A 35 -3.02 8.94 -10.47
C TYR A 35 -3.17 8.83 -11.98
N GLY A 36 -3.87 9.81 -12.57
CA GLY A 36 -4.38 9.68 -13.94
C GLY A 36 -5.37 8.53 -14.02
N GLU A 37 -5.01 7.46 -14.74
CA GLU A 37 -5.84 6.25 -14.90
C GLU A 37 -5.28 5.03 -14.16
N THR A 38 -4.08 5.14 -13.55
CA THR A 38 -3.50 4.07 -12.73
C THR A 38 -4.08 4.09 -11.33
N ILE A 39 -4.53 2.91 -10.85
CA ILE A 39 -5.23 2.74 -9.57
C ILE A 39 -4.55 1.65 -8.74
N VAL A 40 -4.20 1.99 -7.50
CA VAL A 40 -3.61 1.07 -6.52
C VAL A 40 -4.42 1.06 -5.24
N LEU A 41 -4.71 -0.14 -4.73
CA LEU A 41 -5.30 -0.34 -3.40
C LEU A 41 -4.20 -0.74 -2.43
N ALA A 42 -4.02 0.05 -1.37
CA ALA A 42 -3.17 -0.30 -0.25
C ALA A 42 -4.02 -0.63 0.98
N THR A 43 -3.75 -1.77 1.60
CA THR A 43 -4.36 -2.18 2.86
C THR A 43 -3.29 -2.48 3.91
N VAL A 44 -3.59 -2.11 5.14
CA VAL A 44 -2.73 -2.30 6.30
C VAL A 44 -3.53 -2.97 7.38
N VAL A 45 -2.97 -4.06 7.91
CA VAL A 45 -3.53 -4.79 9.04
C VAL A 45 -2.43 -5.00 10.05
N SER A 46 -2.73 -4.77 11.32
CA SER A 46 -1.82 -5.06 12.42
C SER A 46 -2.50 -5.86 13.51
N ALA A 47 -1.75 -6.82 14.06
CA ALA A 47 -2.21 -7.56 15.22
C ALA A 47 -2.34 -6.63 16.44
N LYS A 48 -3.40 -6.83 17.23
CA LYS A 48 -3.58 -6.06 18.47
C LYS A 48 -2.59 -6.47 19.56
N ASN A 49 -2.23 -7.75 19.59
CA ASN A 49 -1.32 -8.32 20.57
C ASN A 49 -0.07 -8.87 19.87
N PRO A 50 1.12 -8.69 20.47
CA PRO A 50 2.32 -9.35 19.99
C PRO A 50 2.20 -10.86 20.17
N LYS A 51 2.82 -11.63 19.28
CA LYS A 51 2.94 -13.09 19.44
C LYS A 51 3.87 -13.40 20.63
N PRO A 52 3.58 -14.43 21.43
CA PRO A 52 4.50 -14.89 22.47
C PRO A 52 5.83 -15.28 21.81
N ASP A 53 6.95 -14.97 22.48
CA ASP A 53 8.33 -15.27 22.05
C ASP A 53 8.84 -14.53 20.79
N GLN A 54 8.22 -13.41 20.42
CA GLN A 54 8.67 -12.60 19.28
C GLN A 54 9.75 -11.57 19.70
N ASP A 55 10.99 -11.79 19.29
CA ASP A 55 12.10 -10.86 19.57
C ASP A 55 12.30 -9.77 18.50
N PHE A 56 11.72 -9.93 17.31
CA PHE A 56 11.85 -8.99 16.19
C PHE A 56 10.50 -8.45 15.72
N PHE A 57 10.51 -7.25 15.12
CA PHE A 57 9.33 -6.65 14.50
C PHE A 57 8.93 -7.39 13.21
N PRO A 58 7.80 -8.14 13.19
CA PRO A 58 7.36 -8.86 12.01
C PRO A 58 6.57 -7.91 11.11
N LEU A 59 7.25 -7.37 10.09
CA LEU A 59 6.66 -6.55 9.05
C LEU A 59 6.77 -7.27 7.71
N THR A 60 5.61 -7.51 7.10
CA THR A 60 5.49 -8.11 5.77
C THR A 60 4.87 -7.11 4.81
N VAL A 61 5.58 -6.81 3.72
CA VAL A 61 5.08 -5.97 2.64
C VAL A 61 4.93 -6.84 1.39
N ASN A 62 3.73 -6.86 0.83
CA ASN A 62 3.42 -7.57 -0.40
C ASN A 62 2.88 -6.59 -1.43
N TYR A 63 3.66 -6.36 -2.48
CA TYR A 63 3.18 -5.69 -3.68
C TYR A 63 2.79 -6.75 -4.71
N GLN A 64 1.60 -6.60 -5.30
CA GLN A 64 1.05 -7.52 -6.29
C GLN A 64 0.47 -6.76 -7.47
N GLU A 65 0.88 -7.16 -8.67
CA GLU A 65 0.35 -6.67 -9.92
C GLU A 65 -0.66 -7.67 -10.46
N LYS A 66 -1.90 -7.22 -10.58
CA LYS A 66 -2.92 -8.05 -11.21
C LYS A 66 -2.82 -7.94 -12.72
N THR A 67 -2.74 -9.05 -13.44
CA THR A 67 -2.64 -9.04 -14.91
C THR A 67 -3.89 -8.43 -15.54
N TYR A 68 -5.03 -8.48 -14.84
CA TYR A 68 -6.24 -7.79 -15.25
C TYR A 68 -6.07 -6.26 -15.29
N ALA A 69 -5.11 -5.69 -14.56
CA ALA A 69 -4.85 -4.26 -14.55
C ALA A 69 -4.42 -3.72 -15.92
N VAL A 70 -3.86 -4.59 -16.77
CA VAL A 70 -3.46 -4.30 -18.17
C VAL A 70 -4.42 -4.99 -19.16
N GLY A 71 -5.54 -5.56 -18.69
CA GLY A 71 -6.49 -6.28 -19.53
C GLY A 71 -5.97 -7.60 -20.11
N LYS A 72 -4.95 -8.22 -19.49
CA LYS A 72 -4.33 -9.46 -19.96
C LYS A 72 -4.66 -10.64 -19.04
N ILE A 73 -4.85 -11.82 -19.65
CA ILE A 73 -4.98 -13.09 -18.94
C ILE A 73 -3.58 -13.66 -18.70
N PRO A 74 -3.27 -14.20 -17.51
CA PRO A 74 -1.95 -14.79 -17.24
C PRO A 74 -1.66 -15.94 -18.21
N GLY A 75 -0.50 -15.89 -18.87
CA GLY A 75 -0.10 -16.87 -19.90
C GLY A 75 0.39 -18.23 -19.38
N GLY A 76 0.40 -18.46 -18.07
CA GLY A 76 0.87 -19.71 -17.46
C GLY A 76 -0.16 -20.85 -17.53
N TYR A 77 0.28 -22.09 -17.30
CA TYR A 77 -0.57 -23.29 -17.29
C TYR A 77 -1.79 -23.14 -16.37
N PHE A 78 -1.59 -22.58 -15.18
CA PHE A 78 -2.65 -22.38 -14.19
C PHE A 78 -3.49 -21.11 -14.42
N LYS A 79 -3.18 -20.30 -15.46
CA LYS A 79 -3.85 -19.00 -15.77
C LYS A 79 -4.10 -18.13 -14.54
N ARG A 80 -3.20 -18.19 -13.56
CA ARG A 80 -3.24 -17.52 -12.27
C ARG A 80 -1.87 -16.93 -11.97
N GLU A 81 -1.86 -15.77 -11.32
CA GLU A 81 -0.67 -15.23 -10.68
C GLU A 81 -0.37 -16.08 -9.44
N SER A 82 0.87 -16.54 -9.31
CA SER A 82 1.29 -17.36 -8.17
C SER A 82 2.51 -16.77 -7.50
N ARG A 83 3.70 -17.01 -8.07
CA ARG A 83 4.93 -16.51 -7.47
C ARG A 83 5.06 -15.01 -7.75
N PRO A 84 5.51 -14.21 -6.78
CA PRO A 84 5.88 -12.84 -7.05
C PRO A 84 7.02 -12.84 -8.08
N SER A 85 6.90 -11.95 -9.05
CA SER A 85 7.96 -11.63 -9.99
C SER A 85 9.13 -10.92 -9.29
N GLU A 86 10.25 -10.83 -10.00
CA GLU A 86 11.41 -10.07 -9.50
C GLU A 86 11.03 -8.60 -9.27
N ASN A 87 10.28 -7.99 -10.18
CA ASN A 87 9.78 -6.62 -10.04
C ASN A 87 8.89 -6.46 -8.80
N GLU A 88 7.90 -7.33 -8.61
CA GLU A 88 7.03 -7.27 -7.43
C GLU A 88 7.82 -7.42 -6.12
N THR A 89 8.84 -8.28 -6.11
CA THR A 89 9.72 -8.47 -4.96
C THR A 89 10.58 -7.22 -4.70
N LEU A 90 11.09 -6.58 -5.76
CA LEU A 90 11.88 -5.35 -5.66
C LEU A 90 11.04 -4.18 -5.14
N ILE A 91 9.81 -4.02 -5.64
CA ILE A 91 8.88 -2.96 -5.23
C ILE A 91 8.44 -3.17 -3.78
N SER A 92 8.15 -4.43 -3.39
CA SER A 92 7.85 -4.77 -1.99
C SER A 92 8.98 -4.34 -1.05
N ARG A 93 10.24 -4.59 -1.44
CA ARG A 93 11.42 -4.14 -0.68
C ARG A 93 11.58 -2.62 -0.69
N LEU A 94 11.25 -1.98 -1.81
CA LEU A 94 11.32 -0.53 -1.96
C LEU A 94 10.35 0.18 -1.01
N ILE A 95 9.18 -0.40 -0.75
CA ILE A 95 8.22 0.06 0.26
C ILE A 95 8.66 -0.31 1.68
N ASP A 96 9.19 -1.51 1.92
CA ASP A 96 9.58 -1.99 3.25
C ASP A 96 10.74 -1.20 3.88
N ARG A 97 11.78 -0.91 3.09
CA ARG A 97 12.99 -0.22 3.56
C ARG A 97 12.72 1.13 4.26
N PRO A 98 11.90 2.04 3.71
CA PRO A 98 11.64 3.33 4.34
C PRO A 98 10.63 3.26 5.51
N ILE A 99 9.71 2.28 5.53
CA ILE A 99 8.70 2.21 6.60
C ILE A 99 9.21 1.50 7.85
N ARG A 100 10.08 0.48 7.71
CA ARG A 100 10.61 -0.33 8.83
C ARG A 100 11.24 0.49 9.96
N PRO A 101 12.09 1.51 9.71
CA PRO A 101 12.69 2.31 10.79
C PRO A 101 11.74 3.34 11.41
N LEU A 102 10.53 3.51 10.89
CA LEU A 102 9.58 4.53 11.37
C LEU A 102 8.60 4.02 12.42
N PHE A 103 8.60 2.72 12.69
CA PHE A 103 7.85 2.15 13.80
C PHE A 103 8.51 2.50 15.13
N VAL A 104 7.69 2.67 16.17
CA VAL A 104 8.19 2.97 17.52
C VAL A 104 9.02 1.79 18.05
N ASP A 105 10.10 2.11 18.75
CA ASP A 105 10.97 1.11 19.38
C ASP A 105 10.17 0.21 20.32
N GLY A 106 10.38 -1.11 20.20
CA GLY A 106 9.65 -2.11 20.98
C GLY A 106 8.28 -2.51 20.42
N TYR A 107 7.85 -1.93 19.29
CA TYR A 107 6.65 -2.40 18.59
C TYR A 107 6.93 -3.76 17.94
N LYS A 108 6.21 -4.79 18.40
CA LYS A 108 6.43 -6.21 18.02
C LYS A 108 5.17 -6.87 17.45
N ASN A 109 4.20 -6.06 17.04
CA ASN A 109 2.94 -6.56 16.51
C ASN A 109 3.10 -6.94 15.03
N ASP A 110 2.55 -8.10 14.67
CA ASP A 110 2.54 -8.59 13.29
C ASP A 110 1.78 -7.61 12.40
N THR A 111 2.51 -6.96 11.48
CA THR A 111 1.97 -5.93 10.61
C THR A 111 2.15 -6.34 9.16
N GLN A 112 1.05 -6.32 8.43
CA GLN A 112 1.00 -6.66 7.02
C GLN A 112 0.54 -5.46 6.20
N VAL A 113 1.31 -5.14 5.16
CA VAL A 113 0.97 -4.15 4.15
C VAL A 113 0.79 -4.88 2.82
N ILE A 114 -0.36 -4.72 2.20
CA ILE A 114 -0.64 -5.28 0.88
C ILE A 114 -0.94 -4.12 -0.07
N ALA A 115 -0.12 -3.97 -1.11
CA ALA A 115 -0.34 -3.04 -2.21
C ALA A 115 -0.74 -3.86 -3.44
N SER A 116 -1.93 -3.60 -3.99
CA SER A 116 -2.45 -4.29 -5.16
C SER A 116 -2.76 -3.29 -6.27
N VAL A 117 -2.13 -3.49 -7.43
CA VAL A 117 -2.43 -2.69 -8.63
C VAL A 117 -3.71 -3.23 -9.25
N ILE A 118 -4.72 -2.37 -9.34
CA ILE A 118 -6.04 -2.71 -9.89
C ILE A 118 -6.13 -2.28 -11.35
N GLN A 119 -5.53 -1.14 -11.70
CA GLN A 119 -5.57 -0.60 -13.04
C GLN A 119 -4.23 0.05 -13.36
N HIS A 120 -3.76 -0.15 -14.59
CA HIS A 120 -2.50 0.40 -15.06
C HIS A 120 -2.68 1.00 -16.46
N ASP A 121 -2.31 2.27 -16.61
CA ASP A 121 -2.49 3.04 -17.84
C ASP A 121 -1.30 2.97 -18.81
N LEU A 122 -0.27 2.19 -18.48
CA LEU A 122 0.97 2.02 -19.26
C LEU A 122 1.85 3.28 -19.39
N GLU A 123 1.43 4.40 -18.80
CA GLU A 123 2.21 5.64 -18.77
C GLU A 123 2.81 5.88 -17.38
N ASN A 124 2.02 5.66 -16.33
CA ASN A 124 2.37 5.97 -14.95
C ASN A 124 2.90 4.72 -14.25
N ASN A 125 4.14 4.79 -13.75
CA ASN A 125 4.70 3.69 -12.99
C ASN A 125 3.97 3.53 -11.63
N PRO A 126 3.34 2.38 -11.34
CA PRO A 126 2.54 2.18 -10.12
C PRO A 126 3.38 2.11 -8.84
N ASP A 127 4.70 1.92 -8.94
CA ASP A 127 5.62 1.78 -7.81
C ASP A 127 5.48 2.94 -6.81
N ILE A 128 5.56 4.17 -7.32
CA ILE A 128 5.53 5.38 -6.49
C ILE A 128 4.12 5.60 -5.93
N LEU A 129 3.09 5.30 -6.72
CA LEU A 129 1.71 5.37 -6.28
C LEU A 129 1.44 4.38 -5.13
N ALA A 130 2.00 3.17 -5.22
CA ALA A 130 1.90 2.16 -4.17
C ALA A 130 2.61 2.58 -2.88
N MET A 131 3.75 3.28 -2.97
CA MET A 131 4.41 3.86 -1.79
C MET A 131 3.52 4.90 -1.11
N ILE A 132 2.95 5.83 -1.89
CA ILE A 132 2.09 6.90 -1.37
C ILE A 132 0.83 6.29 -0.73
N ALA A 133 0.19 5.34 -1.41
CA ALA A 133 -0.98 4.63 -0.91
C ALA A 133 -0.68 3.89 0.40
N SER A 134 0.45 3.18 0.47
CA SER A 134 0.88 2.45 1.66
C SER A 134 1.17 3.39 2.84
N SER A 135 1.83 4.53 2.58
CA SER A 135 2.07 5.55 3.61
C SER A 135 0.77 6.14 4.14
N ALA A 136 -0.15 6.51 3.25
CA ALA A 136 -1.48 7.00 3.63
C ALA A 136 -2.25 5.96 4.45
N ALA A 137 -2.27 4.69 4.02
CA ALA A 137 -2.95 3.61 4.74
C ALA A 137 -2.34 3.36 6.14
N LEU A 138 -1.01 3.42 6.29
CA LEU A 138 -0.32 3.31 7.58
C LEU A 138 -0.65 4.49 8.52
N THR A 139 -0.80 5.69 7.99
CA THR A 139 -1.19 6.85 8.81
C THR A 139 -2.64 6.78 9.28
N LEU A 140 -3.52 6.15 8.50
CA LEU A 140 -4.93 5.99 8.85
C LEU A 140 -5.20 4.82 9.80
N SER A 141 -4.31 3.81 9.85
CA SER A 141 -4.52 2.60 10.67
C SER A 141 -4.37 2.82 12.17
N GLY A 142 -3.90 3.98 12.61
CA GLY A 142 -3.73 4.29 14.04
C GLY A 142 -2.60 3.52 14.72
N ILE A 143 -1.78 2.80 13.95
CA ILE A 143 -0.58 2.12 14.43
C ILE A 143 0.43 3.18 14.91
N PRO A 144 1.23 2.90 15.97
CA PRO A 144 2.32 3.77 16.41
C PRO A 144 3.45 3.84 15.36
N PHE A 145 3.17 4.58 14.29
CA PHE A 145 4.04 4.86 13.16
C PHE A 145 4.37 6.35 13.18
N ARG A 146 5.66 6.69 13.22
CA ARG A 146 6.11 8.09 13.18
C ARG A 146 5.88 8.62 11.77
N SER A 147 4.83 9.44 11.60
CA SER A 147 4.37 9.98 10.32
C SER A 147 5.32 11.05 9.74
N TYR A 148 6.49 10.61 9.25
CA TYR A 148 7.40 11.42 8.44
C TYR A 148 7.80 10.76 7.11
N CYS A 149 7.16 9.65 6.73
CA CYS A 149 7.47 9.01 5.44
C CYS A 149 6.69 9.69 4.30
N TRP A 150 7.22 10.79 3.76
CA TRP A 150 6.83 11.33 2.45
C TRP A 150 5.61 12.26 2.39
N CYS A 151 4.51 11.98 3.09
CA CYS A 151 3.33 12.86 3.02
C CYS A 151 3.59 14.22 3.71
N LYS A 152 4.14 14.24 4.94
CA LYS A 152 4.23 15.49 5.73
C LYS A 152 5.19 16.56 5.19
N SER A 153 6.25 16.18 4.48
CA SER A 153 7.16 17.19 3.88
C SER A 153 6.63 17.75 2.55
N TRP A 154 5.56 17.18 2.01
CA TRP A 154 4.94 17.57 0.75
C TRP A 154 3.49 18.07 0.91
N LEU A 155 2.86 17.86 2.07
CA LEU A 155 1.50 18.34 2.42
C LEU A 155 1.47 19.59 3.31
N LEU A 156 2.61 20.21 3.61
CA LEU A 156 2.71 21.52 4.26
C LEU A 156 3.61 22.46 3.45
#